data_AF-A0A7Y4SHJ2-F1
#
_entry.id   AF-A0A7Y4SHJ2-F1
#
_cell.length_a   1.000
_cell.length_b   1.000
_cell.length_c   1.000
_cell.angle_alpha   90.00
_cell.angle_beta   90.00
_cell.angle_gamma   90.00
#
_symmetry.space_group_name_H-M   'P 1'
#
loop_
_entity.id
_entity.type
_entity.pdbx_description
1 polymer ?
#
loop_
_entity_poly.entity_id
_entity_poly.type
_entity_poly.pdbx_seq_one_letter_code
_entity_poly.pdbx_strand_id
1 'polypeptide(L)'
;MIDRTHKLPVVRQCQLLALSQATAHYQATPVSATERALMRRIDALHLDHPFAGTRMLRDLLRREDHASGRRHVVTLMRRMGIEAVYGKPHTSGRHPTHTAHRRIGRIPRGAT
;
A
#
# COMPACT_ATOMS: atom_id res chain seq x y z
N MET A 1 -10.86 -31.31 -8.67
CA MET A 1 -10.32 -31.17 -7.30
C MET A 1 -9.26 -32.26 -7.11
N ILE A 2 -8.06 -31.91 -6.64
CA ILE A 2 -6.96 -32.88 -6.44
C ILE A 2 -7.03 -33.37 -4.98
N ASP A 3 -7.09 -34.68 -4.79
CA ASP A 3 -7.18 -35.31 -3.46
C ASP A 3 -6.00 -36.23 -3.23
N ARG A 4 -5.22 -35.96 -2.17
CA ARG A 4 -4.02 -36.72 -1.80
C ARG A 4 -4.35 -38.06 -1.13
N THR A 5 -5.58 -38.26 -0.69
CA THR A 5 -6.06 -39.48 -0.02
C THR A 5 -6.75 -40.47 -0.97
N HIS A 6 -6.97 -40.07 -2.23
CA HIS A 6 -7.58 -40.93 -3.24
C HIS A 6 -6.64 -42.08 -3.65
N LYS A 7 -7.21 -43.21 -4.07
CA LYS A 7 -6.48 -44.36 -4.66
C LYS A 7 -5.63 -44.05 -5.89
N LEU A 8 -5.77 -42.86 -6.49
CA LEU A 8 -5.07 -42.45 -7.71
C LEU A 8 -3.90 -41.53 -7.31
N PRO A 9 -2.68 -41.73 -7.83
CA PRO A 9 -1.57 -40.82 -7.55
C PRO A 9 -1.89 -39.39 -7.99
N VAL A 10 -1.43 -38.39 -7.23
CA VAL A 10 -1.61 -36.96 -7.54
C VAL A 10 -1.16 -36.63 -8.97
N VAL A 11 -0.08 -37.26 -9.44
CA VAL A 11 0.42 -37.11 -10.83
C VAL A 11 -0.64 -37.50 -11.85
N ARG A 12 -1.32 -38.64 -11.63
CA ARG A 12 -2.36 -39.13 -12.54
C ARG A 12 -3.62 -38.27 -12.48
N GLN A 13 -3.95 -37.74 -11.31
CA GLN A 13 -5.03 -36.76 -11.16
C GLN A 13 -4.73 -35.45 -11.89
N CYS A 14 -3.49 -34.95 -11.81
CA CYS A 14 -3.06 -33.76 -12.56
C CYS A 14 -3.15 -33.97 -14.07
N GLN A 15 -2.70 -35.13 -14.55
CA GLN A 15 -2.78 -35.49 -15.98
C GLN A 15 -4.24 -35.54 -16.47
N LEU A 16 -5.14 -36.16 -15.71
CA LEU A 16 -6.57 -36.23 -16.05
C LEU A 16 -7.24 -34.84 -16.05
N LEU A 17 -6.78 -33.94 -15.18
CA LEU A 17 -7.30 -32.57 -15.08
C LEU A 17 -6.58 -31.58 -16.00
N ALA A 18 -5.61 -32.03 -16.81
CA ALA A 18 -4.73 -31.18 -17.61
C ALA A 18 -4.05 -30.05 -16.80
N LEU A 19 -3.73 -30.31 -15.53
CA LEU A 19 -3.05 -29.37 -14.62
C LEU A 19 -1.57 -29.70 -14.53
N SER A 20 -0.74 -28.66 -14.33
CA SER A 20 0.69 -28.86 -14.08
C SER A 20 0.89 -29.47 -12.70
N GLN A 21 1.80 -30.45 -12.57
CA GLN A 21 2.10 -31.06 -11.27
C GLN A 21 2.57 -30.00 -10.23
N ALA A 22 3.23 -28.94 -10.69
CA ALA A 22 3.68 -27.82 -9.85
C ALA A 22 2.52 -27.13 -9.12
N THR A 23 1.37 -26.97 -9.77
CA THR A 23 0.19 -26.36 -9.12
C THR A 23 -0.42 -27.26 -8.04
N ALA A 24 -0.31 -28.58 -8.16
CA ALA A 24 -0.80 -29.53 -7.15
C ALA A 24 0.07 -29.57 -5.87
N HIS A 25 1.35 -29.23 -6.01
CA HIS A 25 2.29 -29.12 -4.89
C HIS A 25 2.34 -27.71 -4.29
N TYR A 26 1.84 -26.69 -4.99
CA TYR A 26 1.79 -25.34 -4.47
C TYR A 26 0.88 -25.28 -3.24
N GLN A 27 1.47 -25.05 -2.07
CA GLN A 27 0.74 -24.66 -0.87
C GLN A 27 0.86 -23.15 -0.73
N ALA A 28 -0.28 -22.46 -0.75
CA ALA A 28 -0.31 -21.03 -0.48
C ALA A 28 0.22 -20.79 0.93
N THR A 29 1.37 -20.13 1.05
CA THR A 29 1.95 -19.79 2.35
C THR A 29 1.00 -18.87 3.11
N PRO A 30 0.46 -19.29 4.27
CA PRO A 30 -0.44 -18.46 5.04
C PRO A 30 0.32 -17.23 5.56
N VAL A 31 -0.30 -16.06 5.46
CA VAL A 31 0.21 -14.83 6.07
C VAL A 31 0.31 -15.03 7.57
N SER A 32 1.48 -14.69 8.14
CA SER A 32 1.70 -14.77 9.58
C SER A 32 0.69 -13.93 10.36
N ALA A 33 0.37 -14.31 11.60
CA ALA A 33 -0.60 -13.59 12.42
C ALA A 33 -0.19 -12.13 12.66
N THR A 34 1.11 -11.88 12.82
CA THR A 34 1.71 -10.55 13.00
C THR A 34 1.55 -9.68 11.75
N GLU A 35 1.85 -10.22 10.57
CA GLU A 35 1.62 -9.51 9.30
C GLU A 35 0.13 -9.22 9.07
N ARG A 36 -0.76 -10.15 9.46
CA ARG A 36 -2.21 -9.93 9.34
C ARG A 36 -2.70 -8.82 10.26
N ALA A 37 -2.19 -8.75 11.49
CA ALA A 37 -2.50 -7.64 12.40
C ALA A 37 -2.00 -6.30 11.83
N LEU A 38 -0.79 -6.30 11.26
CA LEU A 38 -0.22 -5.12 10.62
C LEU A 38 -1.02 -4.70 9.37
N MET A 39 -1.48 -5.65 8.55
CA MET A 39 -2.37 -5.37 7.41
C MET A 39 -3.67 -4.70 7.86
N ARG A 40 -4.31 -5.21 8.94
CA ARG A 40 -5.52 -4.59 9.51
C ARG A 40 -5.26 -3.18 10.01
N ARG A 41 -4.09 -2.92 10.60
CA ARG A 41 -3.74 -1.57 11.07
C ARG A 41 -3.50 -0.61 9.91
N ILE A 42 -2.81 -1.06 8.88
CA ILE A 42 -2.60 -0.28 7.64
C ILE A 42 -3.94 0.05 6.97
N ASP A 43 -4.86 -0.90 6.93
CA ASP A 43 -6.21 -0.72 6.38
C ASP A 43 -6.97 0.39 7.14
N ALA A 44 -7.00 0.32 8.47
CA ALA A 44 -7.63 1.34 9.31
C ALA A 44 -7.02 2.73 9.09
N LEU A 45 -5.68 2.84 9.07
CA LEU A 45 -4.99 4.10 8.82
C LEU A 45 -5.24 4.64 7.41
N HIS A 46 -5.46 3.77 6.42
CA HIS A 46 -5.78 4.18 5.07
C HIS A 46 -7.23 4.68 4.94
N LEU A 47 -8.17 4.10 5.69
CA LEU A 47 -9.54 4.60 5.79
C LEU A 47 -9.59 5.99 6.44
N ASP A 48 -8.83 6.20 7.51
CA ASP A 48 -8.73 7.51 8.18
C ASP A 48 -7.99 8.54 7.31
N HIS A 49 -7.01 8.09 6.53
CA HIS A 49 -6.13 8.95 5.74
C HIS A 49 -5.92 8.40 4.32
N PRO A 50 -6.87 8.59 3.38
CA PRO A 50 -6.77 8.05 2.02
C PRO A 50 -5.61 8.64 1.19
N PHE A 51 -5.09 9.80 1.61
CA PHE A 51 -3.91 10.45 1.03
C PHE A 51 -2.57 9.97 1.62
N ALA A 52 -2.60 9.19 2.70
CA ALA A 52 -1.40 8.72 3.38
C ALA A 52 -0.70 7.65 2.54
N GLY A 53 0.33 8.07 1.80
CA GLY A 53 1.27 7.17 1.14
C GLY A 53 2.16 6.43 2.12
N THR A 54 2.98 5.52 1.58
CA THR A 54 3.88 4.66 2.37
C THR A 54 4.82 5.43 3.31
N ARG A 55 5.21 6.67 2.97
CA ARG A 55 6.04 7.52 3.85
C ARG A 55 5.26 7.92 5.11
N MET A 56 4.04 8.39 4.96
CA MET A 56 3.18 8.79 6.08
C MET A 56 2.76 7.59 6.91
N LEU A 57 2.34 6.49 6.27
CA LEU A 57 1.95 5.27 6.97
C LEU A 57 3.11 4.68 7.79
N ARG A 58 4.35 4.71 7.26
CA ARG A 58 5.53 4.30 8.04
C ARG A 58 5.70 5.15 9.30
N ASP A 59 5.53 6.47 9.17
CA ASP A 59 5.76 7.38 10.30
C ASP A 59 4.63 7.27 11.34
N LEU A 60 3.40 6.99 10.91
CA LEU A 60 2.27 6.65 11.79
C LEU A 60 2.48 5.33 12.52
N LEU A 61 2.85 4.28 11.80
CA LEU A 61 3.18 2.97 12.41
C LEU A 61 4.35 3.07 13.39
N ARG A 62 5.34 3.92 13.11
CA ARG A 62 6.45 4.19 14.04
C ARG A 62 6.00 4.86 15.34
N ARG A 63 4.95 5.69 15.30
CA ARG A 63 4.38 6.31 16.51
C ARG A 63 3.58 5.31 17.35
N GLU A 64 3.18 4.20 16.75
CA GLU A 64 2.44 3.11 17.39
C GLU A 64 3.36 1.95 17.80
N ASP A 65 4.67 2.20 17.93
CA ASP A 65 5.71 1.23 18.26
C ASP A 65 5.82 0.03 17.30
N HIS A 66 5.23 0.13 16.10
CA HIS A 66 5.42 -0.84 15.04
C HIS A 66 6.69 -0.51 14.25
N ALA A 67 7.76 -1.25 14.51
CA ALA A 67 9.05 -1.17 13.78
C ALA A 67 8.95 -1.76 12.35
N SER A 68 8.05 -1.23 11.52
CA SER A 68 7.87 -1.64 10.14
C SER A 68 8.70 -0.78 9.19
N GLY A 69 9.58 -1.42 8.42
CA GLY A 69 10.37 -0.73 7.39
C GLY A 69 9.51 -0.24 6.21
N ARG A 70 9.97 0.81 5.50
CA ARG A 70 9.27 1.34 4.31
C ARG A 70 8.97 0.24 3.28
N ARG A 71 9.94 -0.63 2.98
CA ARG A 71 9.77 -1.75 2.05
C ARG A 71 8.65 -2.69 2.48
N HIS A 72 8.55 -2.98 3.77
CA HIS A 72 7.53 -3.86 4.31
C HIS A 72 6.13 -3.25 4.11
N VAL A 73 5.96 -1.97 4.44
CA VAL A 73 4.70 -1.24 4.22
C VAL A 73 4.33 -1.20 2.73
N VAL A 74 5.29 -0.97 1.82
CA VAL A 74 5.02 -1.00 0.36
C VAL A 74 4.50 -2.37 -0.07
N THR A 75 5.16 -3.44 0.35
CA THR A 75 4.76 -4.80 -0.02
C THR A 75 3.37 -5.13 0.51
N LEU A 76 3.04 -4.73 1.73
CA LEU A 76 1.73 -4.95 2.32
C LEU A 76 0.65 -4.15 1.60
N MET A 77 0.87 -2.86 1.31
CA MET A 77 -0.06 -2.05 0.52
C MET A 77 -0.32 -2.67 -0.86
N ARG A 78 0.74 -3.10 -1.57
CA ARG A 78 0.61 -3.77 -2.87
C ARG A 78 -0.15 -5.09 -2.78
N ARG A 79 0.11 -5.89 -1.75
CA ARG A 79 -0.58 -7.17 -1.52
C ARG A 79 -2.06 -6.98 -1.19
N MET A 80 -2.42 -5.85 -0.57
CA MET A 80 -3.79 -5.47 -0.24
C MET A 80 -4.50 -4.70 -1.37
N GLY A 81 -3.78 -4.25 -2.40
CA GLY A 81 -4.34 -3.40 -3.46
C GLY A 81 -4.64 -1.97 -3.01
N ILE A 82 -3.99 -1.51 -1.95
CA ILE A 82 -4.17 -0.15 -1.40
C ILE A 82 -3.20 0.80 -2.09
N GLU A 83 -3.73 1.87 -2.69
CA GLU A 83 -2.96 2.96 -3.26
C GLU A 83 -3.34 4.28 -2.62
N ALA A 84 -2.35 5.11 -2.30
CA ALA A 84 -2.63 6.44 -1.79
C ALA A 84 -3.14 7.33 -2.91
N VAL A 85 -4.28 7.97 -2.66
CA VAL A 85 -4.87 8.92 -3.59
C VAL A 85 -4.05 10.21 -3.52
N TYR A 86 -3.06 10.33 -4.41
CA TYR A 86 -2.35 11.58 -4.59
C TYR A 86 -3.20 12.53 -5.43
N GLY A 87 -3.42 13.75 -4.91
CA GLY A 87 -3.99 14.84 -5.70
C GLY A 87 -3.14 15.08 -6.94
N LYS A 88 -3.80 15.30 -8.09
CA LYS A 88 -3.13 15.69 -9.34
C LYS A 88 -2.14 16.84 -9.07
N PRO A 89 -0.97 16.85 -9.72
CA PRO A 89 -0.06 18.00 -9.66
C PRO A 89 -0.84 19.28 -9.94
N HIS A 90 -0.63 20.32 -9.13
CA HIS A 90 -1.25 21.63 -9.38
C HIS A 90 -0.83 22.13 -10.77
N THR A 91 -1.73 22.05 -11.74
CA THR A 91 -1.54 22.62 -13.09
C THR A 91 -1.60 24.15 -13.06
N SER A 92 -1.97 24.75 -11.92
CA SER A 92 -1.85 26.18 -11.64
C SER A 92 -0.42 26.62 -11.28
N GLY A 93 0.59 25.82 -11.63
CA GLY A 93 1.99 26.23 -11.53
C GLY A 93 2.19 27.54 -12.30
N ARG A 94 2.83 28.52 -11.65
CA ARG A 94 3.09 29.84 -12.22
C ARG A 94 3.85 29.68 -13.54
N HIS A 95 3.24 30.07 -14.65
CA HIS A 95 3.94 30.13 -15.93
C HIS A 95 5.12 31.10 -15.79
N PRO A 96 6.35 30.74 -16.23
CA PRO A 96 7.54 31.60 -16.09
C PRO A 96 7.40 32.96 -16.80
N THR A 97 6.42 33.10 -17.70
CA THR A 97 6.07 34.33 -18.42
C THR A 97 5.16 35.29 -17.67
N HIS A 98 4.54 34.90 -16.55
CA HIS A 98 3.74 35.84 -15.75
C HIS A 98 4.59 36.57 -14.72
N THR A 99 4.78 37.87 -14.93
CA THR A 99 5.41 38.78 -13.98
C THR A 99 4.71 38.67 -12.63
N ALA A 100 5.50 38.50 -11.57
CA ALA A 100 4.96 38.50 -10.22
C ALA A 100 4.35 39.87 -9.91
N HIS A 101 3.02 40.00 -10.00
CA HIS A 101 2.35 41.15 -9.40
C HIS A 101 2.62 41.10 -7.88
N ARG A 102 3.48 42.01 -7.43
CA ARG A 102 3.77 42.27 -6.03
C ARG A 102 2.45 42.60 -5.34
N ARG A 103 1.97 41.71 -4.47
CA ARG A 103 0.81 41.95 -3.61
C ARG A 103 1.04 43.28 -2.88
N ILE A 104 0.18 44.25 -3.17
CA ILE A 104 0.28 45.62 -2.69
C ILE A 104 0.05 45.63 -1.16
N GLY A 105 0.93 46.32 -0.44
CA GLY A 105 0.63 46.96 0.85
C GLY A 105 0.69 46.10 2.11
N ARG A 106 1.89 45.92 2.68
CA ARG A 106 2.02 45.76 4.14
C ARG A 106 2.06 47.18 4.72
N ILE A 107 0.93 47.65 5.22
CA ILE A 107 0.84 48.93 5.95
C ILE A 107 1.68 48.77 7.23
N PRO A 108 2.69 49.61 7.50
CA PRO A 108 3.41 49.57 8.78
C PRO A 108 2.46 50.04 9.89
N ARG A 109 2.22 49.20 10.90
CA ARG A 109 1.54 49.63 12.12
C ARG A 109 2.46 50.60 12.85
N GLY A 110 1.87 51.72 13.26
CA GLY A 110 2.54 52.93 13.73
C GLY A 110 3.53 52.71 14.88
N ALA A 111 4.58 53.53 14.82
CA ALA A 111 5.36 53.94 15.97
C ALA A 111 4.53 54.94 16.80
N THR A 112 4.39 54.64 18.08
CA THR A 112 4.23 55.58 19.19
C THR A 112 4.92 54.95 20.38
#